data_AF-A0ABD7JSX5-F1
#
_entry.id   AF-A0ABD7JSX5-F1
#
_cell.length_a   1.000
_cell.length_b   1.000
_cell.length_c   1.000
_cell.angle_alpha   90.00
_cell.angle_beta   90.00
_cell.angle_gamma   90.00
#
_symmetry.space_group_name_H-M   'P 1'
#
loop_
_entity.id
_entity.type
_entity.pdbx_description
1 polymer ?
#
loop_
_entity_poly.entity_id
_entity_poly.type
_entity_poly.pdbx_seq_one_letter_code
_entity_poly.pdbx_strand_id
1 'polypeptide(L)'
;MEKSIKMLFDAFQATFAVSTQMRPDGGALLTLRNGEEIVTRRVVSAAQLADEKRMYWFINAVRRDLALEAGSLPVDVVGTLRRLQERGLPSYIAG
;
A
#
# COMPACT_ATOMS: atom_id res chain seq x y z
N MET A 1 2.91 -17.16 -6.90
CA MET A 1 1.58 -16.62 -7.24
C MET A 1 0.56 -16.87 -6.13
N GLU A 2 0.26 -18.12 -5.76
CA GLU A 2 -0.71 -18.44 -4.69
C GLU A 2 -0.37 -17.76 -3.35
N LYS A 3 0.92 -17.82 -2.95
CA LYS A 3 1.41 -17.13 -1.75
C LYS A 3 1.20 -15.61 -1.79
N SER A 4 1.43 -14.97 -2.93
CA SER A 4 1.24 -13.52 -3.10
C SER A 4 -0.21 -13.10 -3.03
N ILE A 5 -1.13 -13.92 -3.58
CA ILE A 5 -2.57 -13.72 -3.42
C ILE A 5 -2.94 -13.87 -1.94
N LYS A 6 -2.46 -14.91 -1.26
CA LYS A 6 -2.68 -15.08 0.19
C LYS A 6 -2.22 -13.85 0.98
N MET A 7 -1.05 -13.28 0.67
CA MET A 7 -0.57 -12.05 1.31
C MET A 7 -1.52 -10.85 1.14
N LEU A 8 -2.16 -10.71 -0.04
CA LEU A 8 -3.16 -9.66 -0.27
C LEU A 8 -4.40 -9.87 0.60
N PHE A 9 -4.90 -11.10 0.67
CA PHE A 9 -6.03 -11.43 1.54
C PHE A 9 -5.69 -11.20 3.01
N ASP A 10 -4.58 -11.77 3.50
CA ASP A 10 -4.13 -11.59 4.89
C ASP A 10 -3.97 -10.10 5.26
N ALA A 11 -3.53 -9.26 4.32
CA ALA A 11 -3.27 -7.85 4.57
C ALA A 11 -4.51 -6.96 4.69
N PHE A 12 -5.62 -7.32 4.02
CA PHE A 12 -6.78 -6.43 3.85
C PHE A 12 -8.14 -7.06 4.24
N GLN A 13 -8.26 -8.39 4.30
CA GLN A 13 -9.54 -9.09 4.52
C GLN A 13 -10.20 -8.79 5.87
N ALA A 14 -9.42 -8.37 6.87
CA ALA A 14 -9.93 -8.02 8.20
C ALA A 14 -10.79 -6.74 8.19
N THR A 15 -10.62 -5.88 7.18
CA THR A 15 -11.26 -4.56 7.12
C THR A 15 -12.03 -4.34 5.82
N PHE A 16 -11.61 -4.97 4.73
CA PHE A 16 -12.17 -4.77 3.40
C PHE A 16 -12.57 -6.10 2.77
N ALA A 17 -13.61 -6.08 1.95
CA ALA A 17 -13.89 -7.18 1.03
C ALA A 17 -12.85 -7.17 -0.09
N VAL A 18 -12.00 -8.21 -0.11
CA VAL A 18 -10.90 -8.36 -1.06
C VAL A 18 -11.36 -9.20 -2.24
N SER A 19 -11.22 -8.67 -3.46
CA SER A 19 -11.43 -9.42 -4.69
C SER A 19 -10.20 -9.31 -5.58
N THR A 20 -9.80 -10.44 -6.17
CA THR A 20 -8.69 -10.48 -7.13
C THR A 20 -9.18 -11.10 -8.43
N GLN A 21 -8.88 -10.44 -9.55
CA GLN A 21 -9.21 -10.93 -10.89
C GLN A 21 -7.93 -11.09 -11.71
N MET A 22 -7.64 -12.31 -12.15
CA MET A 22 -6.51 -12.58 -13.04
C MET A 22 -6.71 -11.88 -14.38
N ARG A 23 -5.63 -11.27 -14.88
CA ARG A 23 -5.60 -10.58 -16.16
C ARG A 23 -4.85 -11.45 -17.18
N PRO A 24 -5.19 -11.36 -18.48
CA PRO A 24 -4.52 -12.13 -19.53
C PRO A 24 -3.02 -11.83 -19.67
N ASP A 25 -2.56 -10.68 -19.15
CA ASP A 25 -1.14 -10.29 -19.14
C ASP A 25 -0.32 -10.95 -18.01
N GLY A 26 -0.92 -11.86 -17.26
CA GLY A 26 -0.30 -12.53 -16.11
C GLY A 26 -0.28 -11.70 -14.82
N GLY A 27 -0.83 -10.49 -14.86
CA GLY A 27 -1.09 -9.69 -13.66
C GLY A 27 -2.42 -10.05 -13.00
N ALA A 28 -2.71 -9.42 -11.87
CA ALA A 28 -4.01 -9.50 -11.20
C ALA A 28 -4.54 -8.10 -10.93
N LEU A 29 -5.85 -7.97 -10.88
CA LEU A 29 -6.53 -6.74 -10.49
C LEU A 29 -7.05 -6.92 -9.07
N LEU A 30 -6.49 -6.16 -8.14
CA LEU A 30 -6.95 -6.09 -6.77
C LEU A 30 -8.08 -5.05 -6.69
N THR A 31 -9.21 -5.46 -6.11
CA THR A 31 -10.31 -4.56 -5.76
C THR A 31 -10.57 -4.69 -4.27
N LEU A 32 -10.51 -3.57 -3.56
CA LEU A 32 -10.87 -3.48 -2.15
C LEU A 32 -12.18 -2.72 -2.02
N ARG A 33 -13.12 -3.29 -1.26
CA ARG A 33 -14.42 -2.68 -1.01
C ARG A 33 -14.70 -2.56 0.49
N ASN A 34 -15.41 -1.53 0.88
CA ASN A 34 -15.90 -1.32 2.24
C ASN A 34 -17.43 -1.28 2.16
N GLY A 35 -18.09 -2.38 2.54
CA GLY A 35 -19.51 -2.56 2.28
C GLY A 35 -19.81 -2.56 0.78
N GLU A 36 -20.67 -1.66 0.32
CA GLU A 36 -21.04 -1.51 -1.09
C GLU A 36 -20.08 -0.60 -1.88
N GLU A 37 -19.23 0.16 -1.19
CA GLU A 37 -18.34 1.13 -1.83
C GLU A 37 -17.02 0.50 -2.25
N ILE A 38 -16.56 0.81 -3.47
CA ILE A 38 -15.23 0.44 -3.94
C ILE A 38 -14.25 1.47 -3.41
N VAL A 39 -13.45 1.08 -2.42
CA VAL A 39 -12.43 1.94 -1.81
C VAL A 39 -11.27 2.15 -2.76
N THR A 40 -10.76 1.07 -3.36
CA THR A 40 -9.69 1.20 -4.34
C THR A 40 -9.63 0.03 -5.30
N ARG A 41 -9.05 0.28 -6.48
CA ARG A 41 -8.79 -0.72 -7.51
C ARG A 41 -7.38 -0.53 -8.03
N ARG A 42 -6.53 -1.54 -7.84
CA ARG A 42 -5.11 -1.49 -8.18
C ARG A 42 -4.70 -2.67 -9.04
N VAL A 43 -3.92 -2.36 -10.07
CA VAL A 43 -3.31 -3.39 -10.91
C VAL A 43 -2.06 -3.92 -10.22
N VAL A 44 -2.00 -5.23 -10.09
CA VAL A 44 -0.83 -5.98 -9.64
C VAL A 44 -0.17 -6.59 -10.88
N SER A 45 1.06 -6.20 -11.16
CA SER A 45 1.81 -6.76 -12.28
C SER A 45 2.24 -8.20 -12.01
N ALA A 46 2.47 -8.99 -13.07
CA ALA A 46 3.02 -10.34 -12.97
C ALA A 46 4.35 -10.37 -12.17
N ALA A 47 5.20 -9.36 -12.36
CA ALA A 47 6.47 -9.23 -11.65
C ALA A 47 6.29 -9.03 -10.13
N GLN A 48 5.22 -8.34 -9.70
CA GLN A 48 4.89 -8.19 -8.28
C GLN A 48 4.28 -9.48 -7.70
N LEU A 49 3.50 -10.22 -8.50
CA LEU A 49 2.97 -11.52 -8.07
C LEU A 49 4.03 -12.61 -7.97
N ALA A 50 5.11 -12.51 -8.74
CA ALA A 50 6.22 -13.45 -8.75
C ALA A 50 7.21 -13.26 -7.59
N ASP A 51 7.28 -12.07 -6.99
CA ASP A 51 8.29 -11.70 -5.99
C ASP A 51 7.63 -11.18 -4.70
N GLU A 52 7.84 -11.92 -3.60
CA GLU A 52 7.28 -11.60 -2.29
C GLU A 52 7.72 -10.24 -1.74
N LYS A 53 8.97 -9.83 -2.00
CA LYS A 53 9.47 -8.54 -1.55
C LYS A 53 8.75 -7.41 -2.30
N ARG A 54 8.54 -7.56 -3.61
CA ARG A 54 7.76 -6.60 -4.41
C ARG A 54 6.29 -6.57 -3.97
N MET A 55 5.72 -7.72 -3.64
CA MET A 55 4.36 -7.80 -3.10
C MET A 55 4.24 -7.08 -1.75
N TYR A 56 5.21 -7.26 -0.86
CA TYR A 56 5.27 -6.55 0.41
C TYR A 56 5.30 -5.02 0.22
N TRP A 57 6.14 -4.52 -0.69
CA TRP A 57 6.17 -3.09 -1.03
C TRP A 57 4.85 -2.60 -1.62
N PHE A 58 4.23 -3.39 -2.50
CA PHE A 58 2.92 -3.08 -3.07
C PHE A 58 1.84 -2.97 -1.99
N ILE A 59 1.79 -3.92 -1.05
CA ILE A 59 0.83 -3.89 0.08
C ILE A 59 1.02 -2.64 0.93
N ASN A 60 2.27 -2.27 1.26
CA ASN A 60 2.53 -1.07 2.05
C ASN A 60 2.16 0.22 1.30
N ALA A 61 2.38 0.27 -0.02
CA ALA A 61 1.94 1.39 -0.84
C ALA A 61 0.41 1.53 -0.82
N VAL A 62 -0.33 0.43 -1.01
CA VAL A 62 -1.80 0.43 -0.94
C VAL A 62 -2.29 0.86 0.46
N ARG A 63 -1.68 0.37 1.54
CA ARG A 63 -2.01 0.82 2.91
C ARG A 63 -1.80 2.32 3.10
N ARG A 64 -0.70 2.85 2.56
CA ARG A 64 -0.40 4.29 2.62
C ARG A 64 -1.45 5.09 1.86
N ASP A 65 -1.80 4.67 0.65
CA ASP A 65 -2.82 5.32 -0.17
C ASP A 65 -4.18 5.33 0.54
N LEU A 66 -4.59 4.19 1.11
CA LEU A 66 -5.83 4.08 1.88
C LEU A 66 -5.84 5.00 3.10
N ALA A 67 -4.71 5.11 3.81
CA ALA A 67 -4.59 6.00 4.96
C ALA A 67 -4.74 7.47 4.53
N LEU A 68 -4.12 7.85 3.40
CA LEU A 68 -4.25 9.19 2.82
C LEU A 68 -5.67 9.50 2.36
N GLU A 69 -6.34 8.56 1.67
CA GLU A 69 -7.73 8.70 1.23
C GLU A 69 -8.71 8.80 2.41
N ALA A 70 -8.44 8.09 3.51
CA ALA A 70 -9.21 8.18 4.75
C ALA A 70 -8.90 9.44 5.59
N GLY A 71 -8.04 10.35 5.11
CA GLY A 71 -7.62 11.55 5.84
C GLY A 71 -6.73 11.27 7.05
N SER A 72 -6.28 10.02 7.23
CA SER A 72 -5.39 9.60 8.30
C SER A 72 -3.96 9.60 7.77
N LEU A 73 -3.27 10.74 7.91
CA LEU A 73 -1.84 10.78 7.65
C LEU A 73 -1.17 9.63 8.40
N PRO A 74 -0.32 8.79 7.75
CA PRO A 74 0.36 7.72 8.46
C PRO A 74 1.04 8.33 9.68
N VAL A 75 0.78 7.77 10.87
CA VAL A 75 1.32 8.28 12.13
C VAL A 75 2.86 8.41 12.06
N ASP A 76 3.48 7.58 11.21
CA ASP A 76 4.90 7.59 10.88
C ASP A 76 5.39 8.84 10.14
N VAL A 77 4.53 9.51 9.36
CA VAL A 77 4.87 10.78 8.70
C VAL A 77 4.93 11.89 9.74
N VAL A 78 3.97 11.96 10.67
CA VAL A 78 4.02 12.93 11.78
C VAL A 78 5.22 12.66 12.68
N GLY A 79 5.48 11.39 13.03
CA GLY A 79 6.64 11.02 13.84
C GLY A 79 7.98 11.28 13.14
N THR A 80 8.06 11.11 11.82
CA THR A 80 9.28 11.42 11.04
C THR A 80 9.47 12.93 10.88
N LEU A 81 8.40 13.69 10.62
CA LEU A 81 8.44 15.15 10.57
C LEU A 81 8.81 15.75 11.92
N ARG A 82 8.28 15.22 13.03
CA ARG A 82 8.63 15.63 14.39
C ARG A 82 10.10 15.37 14.72
N ARG A 83 10.62 14.20 14.35
CA ARG A 83 12.05 13.87 14.52
C ARG A 83 12.97 14.76 13.66
N LEU A 84 12.52 15.22 12.49
CA LEU A 84 13.25 16.20 11.67
C LEU A 84 13.23 17.61 12.28
N GLN A 85 12.10 18.01 12.87
CA GLN A 85 11.99 19.27 13.61
C GLN A 85 12.91 19.29 14.85
N GLU A 86 12.98 18.17 15.58
CA GLU A 86 13.79 18.02 16.80
C GLU A 86 15.29 17.90 16.53
N ARG A 87 15.71 17.46 15.34
CA ARG A 87 17.14 17.34 14.95
C ARG A 87 17.75 18.65 14.45
N GLY A 88 16.98 19.73 14.39
CA GLY A 88 17.41 20.98 13.75
C GLY A 88 17.46 20.80 12.24
N LEU A 89 16.88 21.76 11.52
CA LEU A 89 16.98 21.80 10.06
C LEU A 89 18.47 21.81 9.68
N PRO A 90 18.94 20.97 8.73
CA PRO A 90 20.28 21.15 8.19
C PRO A 90 20.35 22.55 7.58
N SER A 91 21.08 23.45 8.23
CA SER A 91 21.41 24.73 7.64
C SER A 91 22.35 24.45 6.47
N TYR A 92 21.85 24.59 5.25
CA TYR A 92 22.72 24.73 4.10
C TYR A 92 23.43 26.07 4.27
N ILE A 93 24.63 26.03 4.84
CA ILE A 93 25.58 27.14 4.68
C ILE A 93 25.95 27.08 3.20
N ALA A 94 25.34 27.98 2.43
CA ALA A 94 25.80 28.29 1.08
C ALA A 94 27.24 28.81 1.21
N GLY A 95 28.18 28.03 0.67
CA GLY A 95 29.55 28.48 0.42
C GLY A 95 29.65 29.26 -0.87
#